data_AF-A0A671LND9-F1
#
_entry.id   AF-A0A671LND9-F1
#
_cell.length_a   1.000
_cell.length_b   1.000
_cell.length_c   1.000
_cell.angle_alpha   90.00
_cell.angle_beta   90.00
_cell.angle_gamma   90.00
#
_symmetry.space_group_name_H-M   'P 1'
#
loop_
_entity.id
_entity.type
_entity.pdbx_description
1 polymer ?
#
loop_
_entity_poly.entity_id
_entity_poly.type
_entity_poly.pdbx_seq_one_letter_code
_entity_poly.pdbx_strand_id
1 'polypeptide(L)'
;MSAQDHLMFSLNSSSYLSSYSQTHDYNNSNIFHAVVEVPRWTNAKMEIATKEPLSPLKQDVKKGNLRYISNVFPHTGYIWNYGAIPQVSWKPPGKVCLIVFFTCLHQVCSRGEVLRVKVLGTPALIDEGETDWNVIVINVEDPEAEDFNGLRALASALILLF
;
A
#
# COMPACT_ATOMS: atom_id res chain seq x y z
N MET A 1 21.06 -17.59 -9.99
CA MET A 1 20.24 -17.31 -8.80
C MET A 1 19.82 -15.86 -8.90
N SER A 2 18.52 -15.59 -9.08
CA SER A 2 18.01 -14.22 -9.06
C SER A 2 18.13 -13.69 -7.64
N ALA A 3 18.81 -12.57 -7.42
CA ALA A 3 18.83 -11.92 -6.12
C ALA A 3 17.39 -11.50 -5.76
N GLN A 4 16.96 -11.75 -4.53
CA GLN A 4 15.74 -11.19 -3.98
C GLN A 4 16.07 -9.83 -3.39
N ASP A 5 15.34 -8.79 -3.79
CA ASP A 5 15.46 -7.48 -3.16
C ASP A 5 14.83 -7.54 -1.78
N HIS A 6 15.63 -7.25 -0.75
CA HIS A 6 15.19 -7.11 0.63
C HIS A 6 15.37 -5.64 1.05
N LEU A 7 14.26 -4.95 1.34
CA LEU A 7 14.29 -3.59 1.85
C LEU A 7 13.92 -3.59 3.33
N MET A 8 14.82 -3.02 4.13
CA MET A 8 14.71 -2.85 5.58
C MET A 8 14.50 -1.36 5.90
N PHE A 9 13.53 -1.06 6.76
CA PHE A 9 13.18 0.31 7.12
C PHE A 9 14.07 0.82 8.27
N SER A 10 14.61 2.04 8.14
CA SER A 10 15.35 2.76 9.18
C SER A 10 14.75 4.16 9.32
N LEU A 11 14.24 4.47 10.51
CA LEU A 11 13.64 5.77 10.82
C LEU A 11 14.65 6.75 11.44
N ASN A 12 15.82 6.26 11.90
CA ASN A 12 16.94 7.07 12.38
C ASN A 12 18.26 6.32 12.17
N SER A 13 19.38 7.06 12.01
CA SER A 13 20.74 6.58 11.72
C SER A 13 21.33 5.53 12.67
N SER A 14 20.59 5.12 13.70
CA SER A 14 21.08 4.26 14.79
C SER A 14 20.13 3.10 15.14
N SER A 15 18.95 2.98 14.52
CA SER A 15 18.02 1.88 14.83
C SER A 15 17.15 1.47 13.64
N TYR A 16 17.01 0.14 13.47
CA TYR A 16 16.05 -0.47 12.55
C TYR A 16 14.71 -0.62 13.28
N LEU A 17 13.64 -0.15 12.65
CA LEU A 17 12.28 -0.37 13.11
C LEU A 17 11.60 -1.35 12.15
N SER A 18 10.72 -2.17 12.69
CA SER A 18 9.86 -3.00 11.85
C SER A 18 8.98 -2.09 10.99
N SER A 19 8.70 -2.48 9.74
CA SER A 19 7.66 -1.87 8.91
C SER A 19 6.30 -1.76 9.63
N TYR A 20 6.12 -2.56 10.69
CA TYR A 20 4.99 -2.51 11.56
C TYR A 20 4.97 -1.38 12.59
N SER A 21 6.01 -0.61 12.90
CA SER A 21 5.90 0.38 13.99
C SER A 21 5.08 1.60 13.58
N GLN A 22 3.90 1.80 14.18
CA GLN A 22 3.10 3.01 13.97
C GLN A 22 3.69 4.24 14.67
N THR A 23 3.53 5.39 14.02
CA THR A 23 3.47 6.71 14.63
C THR A 23 2.02 7.19 14.55
N HIS A 24 1.20 6.98 15.58
CA HIS A 24 -0.18 7.50 15.53
C HIS A 24 -0.19 9.01 15.80
N ASP A 25 -0.79 9.78 14.89
CA ASP A 25 -1.03 11.20 15.08
C ASP A 25 -2.37 11.37 15.82
N TYR A 26 -2.32 11.39 17.16
CA TYR A 26 -3.50 11.30 18.05
C TYR A 26 -4.51 12.46 17.88
N ASN A 27 -4.13 13.52 17.14
CA ASN A 27 -4.90 14.75 16.99
C ASN A 27 -5.82 14.77 15.76
N ASN A 28 -5.68 13.85 14.80
CA ASN A 28 -6.46 13.87 13.55
C ASN A 28 -7.05 12.48 13.26
N SER A 29 -8.35 12.30 13.52
CA SER A 29 -9.01 10.98 13.62
C SER A 29 -9.10 10.17 12.33
N ASN A 30 -8.68 10.70 11.17
CA ASN A 30 -8.74 10.03 9.88
C ASN A 30 -7.40 10.03 9.09
N ILE A 31 -6.27 10.25 9.76
CA ILE A 31 -4.94 10.20 9.15
C ILE A 31 -4.18 8.97 9.64
N PHE A 32 -3.61 8.22 8.70
CA PHE A 32 -2.86 6.99 8.95
C PHE A 32 -1.47 7.07 8.32
N HIS A 33 -0.55 6.24 8.81
CA HIS A 33 0.71 5.98 8.09
C HIS A 33 0.52 4.76 7.21
N ALA A 34 0.98 4.84 5.97
CA ALA A 34 0.91 3.75 5.03
C ALA A 34 2.26 3.58 4.34
N VAL A 35 2.69 2.33 4.19
CA VAL A 35 3.95 1.94 3.58
C VAL A 35 3.71 1.62 2.12
N VAL A 36 4.48 2.23 1.23
CA VAL A 36 4.42 1.96 -0.21
C VAL A 36 5.21 0.68 -0.51
N GLU A 37 4.53 -0.35 -1.01
CA GLU A 37 5.14 -1.63 -1.39
C GLU A 37 5.48 -1.64 -2.89
N VAL A 38 4.54 -1.19 -3.73
CA VAL A 38 4.67 -1.19 -5.18
C VAL A 38 4.38 0.20 -5.73
N PRO A 39 5.40 0.90 -6.26
CA PRO A 39 5.21 2.16 -6.98
C PRO A 39 4.30 2.01 -8.20
N ARG A 40 3.56 3.08 -8.52
CA ARG A 40 2.73 3.16 -9.73
C ARG A 40 3.56 2.87 -11.00
N TRP A 41 2.95 2.17 -11.95
CA TRP A 41 3.48 1.70 -13.22
C TRP A 41 4.64 0.70 -13.13
N THR A 42 4.84 0.08 -11.97
CA THR A 42 5.80 -1.02 -11.81
C THR A 42 5.09 -2.38 -11.75
N ASN A 43 5.80 -3.46 -12.08
CA ASN A 43 5.23 -4.82 -12.18
C ASN A 43 5.67 -5.76 -11.06
N ALA A 44 6.77 -5.46 -10.36
CA ALA A 44 7.31 -6.34 -9.32
C ALA A 44 6.34 -6.40 -8.13
N LYS A 45 5.79 -7.59 -7.84
CA LYS A 45 4.88 -7.78 -6.70
C LYS A 45 5.69 -7.81 -5.41
N MET A 46 5.72 -6.69 -4.70
CA MET A 46 6.39 -6.55 -3.41
C MET A 46 5.37 -6.60 -2.29
N GLU A 47 5.71 -7.23 -1.18
CA GLU A 47 4.86 -7.33 0.00
C GLU A 47 5.71 -7.30 1.27
N ILE A 48 5.15 -6.77 2.35
CA ILE A 48 5.72 -6.88 3.70
C ILE A 48 5.70 -8.36 4.11
N ALA A 49 6.87 -8.92 4.39
CA ALA A 49 7.04 -10.30 4.83
C ALA A 49 6.58 -10.48 6.28
N THR A 50 5.28 -10.70 6.47
CA THR A 50 4.61 -10.74 7.79
C THR A 50 5.13 -11.84 8.73
N LYS A 51 5.75 -12.88 8.17
CA LYS A 51 6.29 -14.05 8.90
C LYS A 51 7.78 -13.94 9.22
N GLU A 52 8.49 -12.99 8.62
CA GLU A 52 9.93 -12.81 8.82
C GLU A 52 10.19 -11.76 9.92
N PRO A 53 11.25 -11.91 10.74
CA PRO A 53 11.64 -10.92 11.73
C PRO A 53 11.82 -9.54 11.11
N LEU A 54 11.34 -8.50 11.80
CA LEU A 54 11.34 -7.09 11.36
C LEU A 54 10.49 -6.79 10.12
N SER A 55 9.96 -7.83 9.46
CA SER A 55 8.99 -7.73 8.39
C SER A 55 9.50 -6.90 7.19
N PRO A 56 10.59 -7.36 6.56
CA PRO A 56 11.17 -6.69 5.40
C PRO A 56 10.16 -6.64 4.24
N LEU A 57 10.33 -5.67 3.35
CA LEU A 57 9.65 -5.67 2.07
C LEU A 57 10.41 -6.60 1.12
N LYS A 58 9.69 -7.58 0.53
CA LYS A 58 10.26 -8.62 -0.33
C LYS A 58 9.39 -8.86 -1.55
N GLN A 59 10.03 -9.24 -2.66
CA GLN A 59 9.29 -9.66 -3.84
C GLN A 59 8.67 -11.05 -3.64
N ASP A 60 7.39 -11.19 -3.98
CA ASP A 60 6.67 -12.46 -3.97
C ASP A 60 7.33 -13.46 -4.94
N VAL A 61 7.35 -14.73 -4.55
CA VAL A 61 7.96 -15.83 -5.32
C VAL A 61 6.91 -16.90 -5.59
N LYS A 62 6.62 -17.11 -6.87
CA LYS A 62 5.66 -18.13 -7.32
C LYS A 62 6.39 -19.17 -8.15
N LYS A 63 6.28 -20.44 -7.74
CA LYS A 63 6.96 -21.59 -8.41
C LYS A 63 8.48 -21.39 -8.57
N GLY A 64 9.13 -20.81 -7.56
CA GLY A 64 10.58 -20.57 -7.55
C GLY A 64 11.04 -19.33 -8.33
N ASN A 65 10.15 -18.63 -9.02
CA ASN A 65 10.47 -17.42 -9.79
C ASN A 65 9.91 -16.17 -9.12
N LEU A 66 10.63 -15.05 -9.27
CA LEU A 66 10.15 -13.72 -8.86
C LEU A 66 8.86 -13.39 -9.59
N ARG A 67 7.84 -12.95 -8.85
CA ARG A 67 6.52 -12.66 -9.40
C ARG A 67 6.45 -11.22 -9.93
N TYR A 68 5.92 -11.12 -11.14
CA TYR A 68 5.55 -9.86 -11.78
C TYR A 68 4.07 -9.91 -12.16
N ILE A 69 3.36 -8.81 -11.96
CA ILE A 69 1.99 -8.65 -12.43
C ILE A 69 2.00 -8.34 -13.93
N SER A 70 1.09 -8.96 -14.67
CA SER A 70 0.93 -8.75 -16.11
C SER A 70 0.36 -7.37 -16.42
N ASN A 71 0.74 -6.81 -17.56
CA ASN A 71 0.07 -5.64 -18.11
C ASN A 71 -1.27 -6.07 -18.70
N VAL A 72 -2.33 -5.32 -18.39
CA VAL A 72 -3.67 -5.49 -18.96
C VAL A 72 -3.97 -4.23 -19.74
N PHE A 73 -4.01 -4.33 -21.07
CA PHE A 73 -4.20 -3.17 -21.96
C PHE A 73 -5.47 -2.38 -21.57
N PRO A 74 -5.40 -1.03 -21.46
CA PRO A 74 -4.29 -0.14 -21.81
C PRO A 74 -3.27 0.13 -20.68
N HIS A 75 -3.40 -0.56 -19.55
CA HIS A 75 -2.63 -0.29 -18.33
C HIS A 75 -1.29 -1.03 -18.27
N THR A 76 -0.32 -0.40 -17.61
CA THR A 76 1.00 -0.96 -17.32
C THR A 76 1.18 -1.11 -15.81
N GLY A 77 1.45 -2.33 -15.36
CA GLY A 77 1.70 -2.66 -13.95
C GLY A 77 0.58 -2.22 -13.01
N TYR A 78 0.97 -1.78 -11.82
CA TYR A 78 0.04 -1.20 -10.85
C TYR A 78 -0.32 0.23 -11.26
N ILE A 79 -1.59 0.50 -11.53
CA ILE A 79 -2.07 1.84 -11.93
C ILE A 79 -2.11 2.86 -10.78
N TRP A 80 -1.87 2.40 -9.55
CA TRP A 80 -1.80 3.20 -8.33
C TRP A 80 -0.50 2.89 -7.60
N ASN A 81 -0.05 3.79 -6.70
CA ASN A 81 0.89 3.32 -5.68
C ASN A 81 0.09 2.35 -4.80
N TYR A 82 0.74 1.27 -4.38
CA TYR A 82 0.08 0.17 -3.66
C TYR A 82 0.91 -0.21 -2.46
N GLY A 83 0.24 -0.57 -1.36
CA GLY A 83 0.92 -1.05 -0.19
C GLY A 83 0.00 -1.33 0.98
N ALA A 84 0.47 -1.03 2.18
CA ALA A 84 -0.17 -1.49 3.40
C ALA A 84 -0.19 -0.43 4.50
N ILE A 85 -1.28 -0.40 5.28
CA ILE A 85 -1.29 0.28 6.58
C ILE A 85 -0.83 -0.74 7.64
N PRO A 86 0.29 -0.50 8.34
CA PRO A 86 0.74 -1.38 9.42
C PRO A 86 -0.16 -1.31 10.66
N GLN A 87 -0.24 -2.44 11.39
CA GLN A 87 -0.93 -2.62 12.69
C GLN A 87 -2.47 -2.51 12.73
N VAL A 88 -3.16 -2.56 11.59
CA VAL A 88 -4.63 -2.61 11.56
C VAL A 88 -5.13 -4.06 11.63
N SER A 89 -5.56 -4.53 12.81
CA SER A 89 -6.15 -5.87 12.93
C SER A 89 -7.61 -5.88 12.48
N TRP A 90 -7.92 -6.52 11.35
CA TRP A 90 -9.31 -6.80 10.94
C TRP A 90 -9.79 -8.23 11.31
N LYS A 91 -8.89 -9.21 11.45
CA LYS A 91 -9.24 -10.60 11.82
C LYS A 91 -8.46 -11.07 13.06
N PRO A 92 -9.13 -11.40 14.18
CA PRO A 92 -8.47 -12.11 15.27
C PRO A 92 -8.22 -13.59 14.88
N PRO A 93 -7.10 -14.24 15.29
CA PRO A 93 -5.93 -13.69 15.99
C PRO A 93 -4.77 -13.44 15.01
N GLY A 94 -4.43 -12.19 14.74
CA GLY A 94 -3.25 -11.86 13.94
C GLY A 94 -3.08 -10.37 13.65
N LYS A 95 -1.83 -9.91 13.58
CA LYS A 95 -1.45 -8.61 13.01
C LYS A 95 -1.56 -8.73 11.49
N VAL A 96 -2.66 -8.25 10.93
CA VAL A 96 -2.87 -8.25 9.48
C VAL A 96 -2.57 -6.85 8.95
N CYS A 97 -2.02 -6.74 7.75
CA CYS A 97 -1.92 -5.48 7.04
C CYS A 97 -3.21 -5.31 6.23
N LEU A 98 -3.86 -4.15 6.30
CA LEU A 98 -4.89 -3.81 5.31
C LEU A 98 -4.21 -3.43 4.01
N ILE A 99 -4.65 -4.03 2.91
CA ILE A 99 -4.21 -3.68 1.57
C ILE A 99 -4.77 -2.30 1.22
N VAL A 100 -3.90 -1.41 0.75
CA VAL A 100 -4.21 -0.02 0.49
C VAL A 100 -3.82 0.39 -0.93
N PHE A 101 -4.80 0.96 -1.62
CA PHE A 101 -4.60 1.71 -2.86
C PHE A 101 -4.40 3.18 -2.56
N PHE A 102 -3.28 3.73 -3.04
CA PHE A 102 -2.96 5.14 -2.91
C PHE A 102 -3.36 5.88 -4.18
N THR A 103 -4.26 6.84 -4.05
CA THR A 103 -4.63 7.77 -5.11
C THR A 103 -3.70 8.97 -5.12
N CYS A 104 -2.38 8.75 -5.12
CA CYS A 104 -1.43 9.83 -5.42
C CYS A 104 -1.58 10.11 -6.92
N LEU A 105 -2.51 11.00 -7.29
CA LEU A 105 -2.82 11.27 -8.68
C LEU A 105 -1.58 11.84 -9.39
N HIS A 106 -0.84 12.69 -8.68
CA HIS A 106 0.27 13.46 -9.25
C HIS A 106 1.65 12.83 -9.05
N GLN A 107 1.85 12.02 -8.02
CA GLN A 107 3.18 11.52 -7.63
C GLN A 107 3.31 10.00 -7.72
N VAL A 108 4.40 9.55 -8.34
CA VAL A 108 4.88 8.16 -8.21
C VAL A 108 5.76 8.09 -6.95
N CYS A 109 5.35 7.29 -5.97
CA CYS A 109 6.05 7.18 -4.71
C CYS A 109 7.19 6.16 -4.79
N SER A 110 8.15 6.26 -3.87
CA SER A 110 9.25 5.32 -3.79
C SER A 110 8.85 4.07 -3.01
N ARG A 111 9.42 2.94 -3.40
CA ARG A 111 9.27 1.69 -2.66
C ARG A 111 9.84 1.84 -1.25
N GLY A 112 9.07 1.46 -0.23
CA GLY A 112 9.42 1.60 1.17
C GLY A 112 9.21 3.02 1.74
N GLU A 113 8.64 3.93 0.95
CA GLU A 113 8.24 5.25 1.47
C GLU A 113 7.08 5.10 2.46
N VAL A 114 7.11 5.88 3.54
CA VAL A 114 6.03 5.95 4.52
C VAL A 114 5.30 7.26 4.33
N LEU A 115 4.03 7.16 3.94
CA LEU A 115 3.17 8.31 3.64
C LEU A 115 2.17 8.54 4.76
N ARG A 116 1.83 9.81 5.01
CA ARG A 116 0.65 10.18 5.78
C ARG A 116 -0.54 10.23 4.84
N VAL A 117 -1.57 9.46 5.13
CA VAL A 117 -2.70 9.28 4.22
C VAL A 117 -4.04 9.48 4.90
N LYS A 118 -4.98 10.09 4.18
CA LYS A 118 -6.38 10.22 4.58
C LYS A 118 -7.20 9.10 3.94
N VAL A 119 -7.99 8.38 4.75
CA VAL A 119 -8.87 7.32 4.24
C VAL A 119 -10.12 7.91 3.59
N LEU A 120 -10.41 7.45 2.37
CA LEU A 120 -11.58 7.88 1.57
C LEU A 120 -12.71 6.85 1.62
N GLY A 121 -12.37 5.57 1.79
CA GLY A 121 -13.31 4.46 2.01
C GLY A 121 -12.75 3.13 1.51
N THR A 122 -13.59 2.11 1.42
CA THR A 122 -13.16 0.76 1.01
C THR A 122 -14.18 0.10 0.08
N PRO A 123 -13.80 -0.30 -1.15
CA PRO A 123 -14.53 -1.32 -1.88
C PRO A 123 -14.35 -2.69 -1.20
N ALA A 124 -15.46 -3.41 -1.02
CA ALA A 124 -15.43 -4.81 -0.62
C ALA A 124 -15.22 -5.67 -1.87
N LEU A 125 -13.98 -6.11 -2.12
CA LEU A 125 -13.71 -7.09 -3.17
C LEU A 125 -13.90 -8.50 -2.61
N ILE A 126 -14.37 -9.40 -3.47
CA ILE A 126 -14.47 -10.83 -3.18
C ILE A 126 -13.45 -11.51 -4.08
N ASP A 127 -12.38 -12.03 -3.49
CA ASP A 127 -11.34 -12.79 -4.18
C ASP A 127 -11.44 -14.27 -3.78
N GLU A 128 -11.72 -15.13 -4.76
CA GLU A 128 -11.87 -16.59 -4.58
C GLU A 128 -12.76 -17.03 -3.38
N GLY A 129 -13.77 -16.23 -3.03
CA GLY A 129 -14.70 -16.50 -1.92
C GLY A 129 -14.29 -15.92 -0.57
N GLU A 130 -13.15 -15.23 -0.49
CA GLU A 130 -12.73 -14.44 0.67
C GLU A 130 -12.96 -12.94 0.45
N THR A 131 -13.26 -12.21 1.54
CA THR A 131 -13.33 -10.76 1.48
C THR A 131 -11.93 -10.17 1.48
N ASP A 132 -11.58 -9.50 0.38
CA ASP A 132 -10.35 -8.75 0.21
C ASP A 132 -10.64 -7.25 0.36
N TRP A 133 -10.38 -6.74 1.56
CA TRP A 133 -10.62 -5.35 1.91
C TRP A 133 -9.54 -4.48 1.32
N ASN A 134 -9.93 -3.72 0.32
CA ASN A 134 -9.07 -2.76 -0.33
C ASN A 134 -9.43 -1.37 0.18
N VAL A 135 -8.51 -0.67 0.83
CA VAL A 135 -8.75 0.67 1.35
C VAL A 135 -8.24 1.68 0.34
N ILE A 136 -9.05 2.69 0.01
CA ILE A 136 -8.63 3.78 -0.85
C ILE A 136 -8.24 4.97 0.03
N VAL A 137 -7.04 5.47 -0.19
CA VAL A 137 -6.47 6.59 0.55
C VAL A 137 -5.82 7.61 -0.38
N ILE A 138 -5.72 8.85 0.10
CA ILE A 138 -4.96 9.93 -0.57
C ILE A 138 -3.82 10.40 0.33
N ASN A 139 -2.67 10.75 -0.26
CA ASN A 139 -1.60 11.39 0.49
C ASN A 139 -2.10 12.75 0.99
N VAL A 140 -1.92 13.06 2.27
CA VAL A 140 -2.33 14.35 2.85
C VAL A 140 -1.55 15.54 2.27
N GLU A 141 -0.42 15.26 1.62
CA GLU A 141 0.42 16.25 0.92
C GLU A 141 0.08 16.36 -0.57
N ASP A 142 -0.88 15.58 -1.09
CA ASP A 142 -1.38 15.75 -2.46
C ASP A 142 -2.10 17.11 -2.57
N PRO A 143 -1.86 17.91 -3.61
CA PRO A 143 -2.52 19.21 -3.79
C PRO A 143 -4.05 19.14 -3.77
N GLU A 144 -4.63 18.01 -4.18
CA GLU A 144 -6.08 17.82 -4.21
C GLU A 144 -6.62 17.15 -2.93
N ALA A 145 -5.77 16.86 -1.94
CA ALA A 145 -6.17 16.11 -0.75
C ALA A 145 -7.37 16.74 -0.02
N GLU A 146 -7.50 18.07 -0.01
CA GLU A 146 -8.63 18.77 0.60
C GLU A 146 -9.97 18.52 -0.11
N ASP A 147 -9.95 18.30 -1.42
CA ASP A 147 -11.16 18.07 -2.23
C ASP A 147 -11.68 16.63 -2.13
N PHE A 148 -10.81 15.68 -1.79
CA PHE A 148 -11.17 14.27 -1.62
C PHE A 148 -11.58 13.96 -0.18
N ASN A 149 -12.88 14.01 0.13
CA ASN A 149 -13.41 13.72 1.48
C ASN A 149 -14.26 12.45 1.59
N GLY A 150 -14.23 11.59 0.57
CA GLY A 150 -14.89 10.28 0.59
C GLY A 150 -14.95 9.62 -0.77
N LEU A 151 -15.48 8.40 -0.84
CA LEU A 151 -15.57 7.61 -2.09
C LEU A 151 -16.30 8.33 -3.23
N ARG A 152 -17.25 9.21 -2.94
CA ARG A 152 -17.95 9.99 -3.99
C ARG A 152 -17.02 10.91 -4.76
N ALA A 153 -16.02 11.49 -4.10
CA ALA A 153 -15.03 12.34 -4.77
C ALA A 153 -14.17 11.52 -5.75
N LEU A 154 -13.97 10.23 -5.47
CA LEU A 154 -13.25 9.31 -6.35
C LEU A 154 -14.06 8.92 -7.59
N ALA A 155 -15.39 8.98 -7.58
CA ALA A 155 -16.20 8.60 -8.74
C ALA A 155 -15.85 9.44 -9.98
N SER A 156 -15.49 10.71 -9.80
CA SER A 156 -15.00 11.59 -10.86
C SER A 156 -13.59 11.23 -11.36
N ALA A 157 -12.73 10.67 -10.48
CA ALA A 157 -11.38 10.22 -10.82
C ALA A 157 -11.34 8.79 -11.39
N LEU A 158 -12.28 7.92 -10.98
CA LEU A 158 -12.44 6.53 -11.43
C LEU A 158 -12.96 6.41 -12.86
N ILE A 159 -13.53 7.48 -13.43
CA ILE A 159 -13.91 7.55 -14.86
C ILE A 159 -12.70 7.35 -15.79
N LEU A 160 -11.47 7.46 -15.29
CA LEU A 160 -10.25 7.18 -16.06
C LEU A 160 -9.84 5.70 -16.10
N LEU A 161 -10.63 4.79 -15.52
CA LEU A 161 -10.34 3.34 -15.47
C LEU A 161 -11.18 2.47 -16.42
N PHE A 162 -12.03 3.05 -17.27
CA PHE A 162 -12.80 2.33 -18.29
C PHE A 162 -12.73 3.02 -19.65
#